data_AF-B5WX03-F1
#
_entry.id   AF-B5WX03-F1
#
_cell.length_a   1.000
_cell.length_b   1.000
_cell.length_c   1.000
_cell.angle_alpha   90.00
_cell.angle_beta   90.00
_cell.angle_gamma   90.00
#
_symmetry.space_group_name_H-M   'P 1'
#
loop_
_entity.id
_entity.type
_entity.pdbx_description
1 polymer ?
#
loop_
_entity_poly.entity_id
_entity_poly.type
_entity_poly.pdbx_seq_one_letter_code
_entity_poly.pdbx_strand_id
1 'polypeptide(L)'
;NVSALRTFRVLRALKTISVIPGLKTIVGALIQSVKKLSDVMILTVFCLSVFALIGLQLFMGNLRHKCVIWPINMTEKYQANGTHAFNWDEYIMNDTNFYFLPDQLDALLCGNSSDSGRCPEGYTCMKAGRNPNYGYTSFDSFGWAFLALFRLMTQDFWENLYMLTLRAAGKTYMIFFVLVIFVGSFYL
;
A
#
# COMPACT_ATOMS: atom_id res chain seq x y z
N ASN A 1 5.66 -22.24 21.96
CA ASN A 1 5.93 -20.79 22.09
C ASN A 1 5.32 -20.25 23.39
N VAL A 2 6.03 -20.32 24.53
CA VAL A 2 5.50 -19.99 25.87
C VAL A 2 5.13 -18.50 26.01
N SER A 3 5.71 -17.64 25.17
CA SER A 3 5.39 -16.21 25.13
C SER A 3 3.92 -15.94 24.74
N ALA A 4 3.36 -16.71 23.79
CA ALA A 4 1.95 -16.60 23.41
C ALA A 4 1.02 -17.03 24.55
N LEU A 5 1.40 -18.02 25.37
CA LEU A 5 0.59 -18.42 26.52
C LEU A 5 0.54 -17.36 27.63
N ARG A 6 1.51 -16.42 27.66
CA ARG A 6 1.50 -15.30 28.60
C ARG A 6 0.45 -14.24 28.25
N THR A 7 0.02 -14.13 26.99
CA THR A 7 -1.02 -13.17 26.59
C THR A 7 -2.40 -13.55 27.16
N PHE A 8 -2.68 -14.84 27.38
CA PHE A 8 -3.91 -15.30 28.03
C PHE A 8 -4.08 -14.77 29.46
N ARG A 9 -2.99 -14.34 30.12
CA ARG A 9 -3.09 -13.69 31.44
C ARG A 9 -3.87 -12.37 31.38
N VAL A 10 -3.90 -11.70 30.22
CA VAL A 10 -4.69 -10.47 30.00
C VAL A 10 -6.20 -10.76 30.10
N LEU A 11 -6.66 -11.98 29.78
CA LEU A 11 -8.07 -12.35 29.93
C LEU A 11 -8.55 -12.28 31.39
N ARG A 12 -7.65 -12.31 32.39
CA ARG A 12 -8.03 -12.09 33.79
C ARG A 12 -8.60 -10.69 34.01
N ALA A 13 -8.16 -9.68 33.24
CA ALA A 13 -8.72 -8.34 33.31
C ALA A 13 -10.19 -8.33 32.84
N LEU A 14 -10.57 -9.17 31.88
CA LEU A 14 -11.97 -9.33 31.42
C LEU A 14 -12.88 -9.94 32.50
N LYS A 15 -12.32 -10.60 33.52
CA LYS A 15 -13.12 -11.10 34.65
C LYS A 15 -13.83 -9.97 35.39
N THR A 16 -13.27 -8.75 35.39
CA THR A 16 -13.91 -7.57 36.01
C THR A 16 -15.27 -7.23 35.38
N ILE A 17 -15.45 -7.48 34.08
CA ILE A 17 -16.73 -7.32 33.34
C ILE A 17 -17.82 -8.22 33.92
N SER A 18 -17.45 -9.45 34.31
CA SER A 18 -18.40 -10.40 34.92
C SER A 18 -18.68 -10.13 36.40
N VAL A 19 -17.74 -9.49 37.11
CA VAL A 19 -17.85 -9.22 38.56
C VAL A 19 -18.67 -7.97 38.84
N ILE A 20 -18.59 -6.94 37.99
CA ILE A 20 -19.33 -5.69 38.16
C ILE A 20 -20.63 -5.76 37.32
N PRO A 21 -21.82 -5.87 37.95
CA PRO A 21 -23.07 -6.09 37.23
C PRO A 21 -23.42 -4.96 36.24
N GLY A 22 -23.02 -3.71 36.52
CA GLY A 22 -23.20 -2.59 35.59
C GLY A 22 -22.41 -2.74 34.29
N LEU A 23 -21.18 -3.27 34.34
CA LEU A 23 -20.32 -3.43 33.16
C LEU A 23 -20.82 -4.55 32.24
N LYS A 24 -21.42 -5.60 32.82
CA LYS A 24 -22.07 -6.70 32.07
C LYS A 24 -23.21 -6.18 31.18
N THR A 25 -24.03 -5.26 31.67
CA THR A 25 -25.13 -4.67 30.90
C THR A 25 -24.62 -3.85 29.71
N ILE A 26 -23.56 -3.06 29.89
CA ILE A 26 -22.94 -2.25 28.83
C ILE A 26 -22.39 -3.14 27.71
N VAL A 27 -21.63 -4.17 28.05
CA VAL A 27 -21.06 -5.11 27.06
C VAL A 27 -22.17 -5.87 26.32
N GLY A 28 -23.23 -6.28 27.03
CA GLY A 28 -24.41 -6.88 26.41
C GLY A 28 -25.09 -5.96 25.39
N ALA A 29 -25.27 -4.69 25.74
CA ALA A 29 -25.84 -3.68 24.85
C ALA A 29 -24.93 -3.40 23.62
N LEU A 30 -23.60 -3.38 23.82
CA LEU A 30 -22.63 -3.20 22.74
C LEU A 30 -22.70 -4.36 21.73
N ILE A 31 -22.71 -5.61 22.21
CA ILE A 31 -22.82 -6.80 21.34
C ILE A 31 -24.17 -6.81 20.60
N GLN A 32 -25.25 -6.41 21.26
CA GLN A 32 -26.56 -6.30 20.60
C GLN A 32 -26.57 -5.23 19.50
N SER A 33 -25.82 -4.14 19.70
CA SER A 33 -25.67 -3.07 18.70
C SER A 33 -24.87 -3.53 17.48
N VAL A 34 -23.78 -4.29 17.68
CA VAL A 34 -22.99 -4.87 16.57
C VAL A 34 -23.83 -5.78 15.67
N LYS A 35 -24.74 -6.58 16.25
CA LYS A 35 -25.63 -7.46 15.46
C LYS A 35 -26.55 -6.69 14.52
N LYS A 36 -26.98 -5.47 14.90
CA LYS A 36 -27.80 -4.62 14.03
C LYS A 36 -27.00 -3.99 12.88
N LEU A 37 -25.68 -3.88 13.04
CA LEU A 37 -24.77 -3.37 12.02
C LEU A 37 -24.29 -4.45 11.03
N SER A 38 -24.67 -5.72 11.21
CA SER A 38 -24.15 -6.82 10.37
C SER A 38 -24.45 -6.65 8.89
N ASP A 39 -25.62 -6.13 8.55
CA ASP A 39 -26.04 -5.92 7.16
C ASP A 39 -25.15 -4.86 6.48
N VAL A 40 -24.93 -3.73 7.17
CA VAL A 40 -24.01 -2.68 6.73
C VAL A 40 -22.59 -3.23 6.60
N MET A 41 -22.12 -4.04 7.55
CA MET A 41 -20.78 -4.65 7.49
C MET A 41 -20.60 -5.60 6.30
N ILE A 42 -21.65 -6.30 5.86
CA ILE A 42 -21.59 -7.15 4.66
C ILE A 42 -21.52 -6.27 3.41
N LEU A 43 -22.35 -5.22 3.35
CA LEU A 43 -22.36 -4.26 2.25
C LEU A 43 -21.00 -3.55 2.11
N THR A 44 -20.40 -3.11 3.22
CA THR A 44 -19.09 -2.44 3.23
C THR A 44 -18.00 -3.34 2.68
N VAL A 45 -17.91 -4.59 3.16
CA VAL A 45 -16.91 -5.56 2.68
C VAL A 45 -17.11 -5.90 1.21
N PHE A 46 -18.36 -6.05 0.76
CA PHE A 46 -18.67 -6.29 -0.65
C PHE A 46 -18.22 -5.11 -1.54
N CYS A 47 -18.61 -3.88 -1.21
CA CYS A 47 -18.23 -2.69 -1.95
C CYS A 47 -16.70 -2.51 -1.98
N LEU A 48 -16.02 -2.66 -0.85
CA LEU A 48 -14.56 -2.60 -0.78
C LEU A 48 -13.89 -3.67 -1.65
N SER A 49 -14.44 -4.87 -1.69
CA SER A 49 -13.91 -5.97 -2.53
C SER A 49 -14.02 -5.65 -4.02
N VAL A 50 -15.13 -5.05 -4.46
CA VAL A 50 -15.31 -4.61 -5.86
C VAL A 50 -14.30 -3.53 -6.22
N PHE A 51 -14.16 -2.49 -5.39
CA PHE A 51 -13.14 -1.46 -5.62
C PHE A 51 -11.72 -2.00 -5.56
N ALA A 52 -11.46 -3.02 -4.73
CA ALA A 52 -10.15 -3.67 -4.63
C ALA A 52 -9.77 -4.42 -5.90
N LEU A 53 -10.72 -5.08 -6.55
CA LEU A 53 -10.47 -5.70 -7.85
C LEU A 53 -10.15 -4.64 -8.90
N ILE A 54 -10.96 -3.57 -8.99
CA ILE A 54 -10.74 -2.46 -9.92
C ILE A 54 -9.37 -1.80 -9.68
N GLY A 55 -9.07 -1.46 -8.43
CA GLY A 55 -7.80 -0.83 -8.05
C GLY A 55 -6.60 -1.73 -8.32
N LEU A 56 -6.72 -3.04 -8.08
CA LEU A 56 -5.71 -4.02 -8.43
C LEU A 56 -5.46 -4.02 -9.93
N GLN A 57 -6.49 -4.09 -10.77
CA GLN A 57 -6.32 -4.13 -12.23
C GLN A 57 -5.76 -2.82 -12.80
N LEU A 58 -6.12 -1.67 -12.23
CA LEU A 58 -5.62 -0.37 -12.68
C LEU A 58 -4.18 -0.08 -12.24
N PHE A 59 -3.79 -0.49 -11.04
CA PHE A 59 -2.53 -0.06 -10.41
C PHE A 59 -1.55 -1.20 -10.14
N MET A 60 -1.76 -2.38 -10.74
CA MET A 60 -0.91 -3.55 -10.54
C MET A 60 0.56 -3.25 -10.85
N GLY A 61 1.41 -3.22 -9.83
CA GLY A 61 2.84 -2.98 -9.97
C GLY A 61 3.25 -1.53 -10.23
N ASN A 62 2.33 -0.57 -10.31
CA ASN A 62 2.67 0.84 -10.55
C ASN A 62 3.51 1.41 -9.40
N LEU A 63 3.22 1.01 -8.16
CA LEU A 63 3.98 1.47 -6.98
C LEU A 63 5.40 0.89 -6.90
N ARG A 64 5.80 0.01 -7.83
CA ARG A 64 7.20 -0.45 -7.99
C ARG A 64 7.98 0.38 -8.99
N HIS A 65 7.38 1.39 -9.63
CA HIS A 65 8.11 2.23 -10.56
C HIS A 65 9.03 3.18 -9.81
N LYS A 66 10.33 3.10 -10.08
CA LYS A 66 11.38 3.92 -9.46
C LYS A 66 12.20 4.62 -10.54
N CYS A 67 12.77 5.77 -10.19
CA CYS A 67 13.77 6.43 -11.01
C CYS A 67 15.12 5.75 -10.83
N VAL A 68 15.58 5.04 -11.88
CA VAL A 68 16.86 4.33 -11.90
C VAL A 68 17.83 5.08 -12.80
N ILE A 69 19.11 5.19 -12.41
CA ILE A 69 20.14 5.84 -13.23
C ILE A 69 20.19 5.21 -14.63
N TRP A 70 20.16 6.00 -15.69
CA TRP A 70 20.29 5.53 -17.07
C TRP A 70 20.60 6.70 -18.02
N PRO A 71 21.50 6.56 -19.02
CA PRO A 71 22.25 5.37 -19.44
C PRO A 71 23.49 5.09 -18.58
N ILE A 72 23.81 3.80 -18.41
CA ILE A 72 25.07 3.36 -17.80
C ILE A 72 26.23 3.47 -18.80
N ASN A 73 27.41 3.88 -18.33
CA ASN A 73 28.63 3.92 -19.15
C ASN A 73 28.94 2.52 -19.68
N MET A 74 28.88 2.35 -21.01
CA MET A 74 29.03 1.06 -21.69
C MET A 74 30.44 0.45 -21.60
N THR A 75 31.44 1.19 -21.10
CA THR A 75 32.80 0.71 -20.90
C THR A 75 32.92 -0.39 -19.84
N GLU A 76 31.95 -0.53 -18.94
CA GLU A 76 31.91 -1.62 -17.95
C GLU A 76 31.19 -2.89 -18.44
N LYS A 77 30.61 -2.89 -19.66
CA LYS A 77 29.82 -4.04 -20.17
C LYS A 77 30.65 -5.13 -20.83
N TYR A 78 31.93 -4.90 -21.11
CA TYR A 78 32.81 -5.85 -21.76
C TYR A 78 33.93 -6.28 -20.81
N GLN A 79 33.71 -7.37 -20.08
CA GLN A 79 34.82 -8.12 -19.51
C GLN A 79 35.65 -8.66 -20.69
N ALA A 80 36.97 -8.52 -20.65
CA ALA A 80 37.90 -8.96 -21.71
C ALA A 80 37.78 -10.46 -22.10
N ASN A 81 37.00 -11.25 -21.36
CA ASN A 81 36.80 -12.70 -21.54
C ASN A 81 35.44 -13.09 -22.15
N GLY A 82 34.62 -12.15 -22.63
CA GLY A 82 33.41 -12.48 -23.41
C GLY A 82 32.22 -13.02 -22.60
N THR A 83 32.25 -12.95 -21.27
CA THR A 83 31.09 -13.19 -20.40
C THR A 83 30.36 -11.87 -20.14
N HIS A 84 29.02 -11.86 -20.25
CA HIS A 84 28.19 -10.68 -19.99
C HIS A 84 28.47 -10.11 -18.58
N ALA A 85 29.11 -8.93 -18.52
CA ALA A 85 29.51 -8.30 -17.25
C ALA A 85 28.36 -7.61 -16.50
N PHE A 86 27.18 -7.53 -17.11
CA PHE A 86 26.07 -6.73 -16.61
C PHE A 86 24.84 -7.60 -16.30
N ASN A 87 24.57 -7.76 -15.01
CA ASN A 87 23.38 -8.45 -14.50
C ASN A 87 22.25 -7.44 -14.30
N TRP A 88 21.21 -7.51 -15.14
CA TRP A 88 20.08 -6.58 -15.07
C TRP A 88 19.30 -6.71 -13.76
N ASP A 89 19.10 -7.93 -13.27
CA ASP A 89 18.27 -8.18 -12.08
C ASP A 89 18.93 -7.63 -10.81
N GLU A 90 20.25 -7.73 -10.72
CA GLU A 90 21.03 -7.14 -9.63
C GLU A 90 21.03 -5.60 -9.75
N TYR A 91 21.13 -5.07 -10.97
CA TYR A 91 21.12 -3.63 -11.20
C TYR A 91 19.80 -2.96 -10.79
N ILE A 92 18.65 -3.56 -11.14
CA ILE A 92 17.31 -3.04 -10.81
C ILE A 92 16.89 -3.31 -9.36
N MET A 93 17.62 -4.15 -8.63
CA MET A 93 17.37 -4.40 -7.20
C MET A 93 18.33 -3.64 -6.30
N ASN A 94 19.36 -3.02 -6.85
CA ASN A 94 20.33 -2.28 -6.06
C ASN A 94 19.82 -0.87 -5.71
N ASP A 95 19.58 -0.65 -4.42
CA ASP A 95 19.07 0.61 -3.88
C ASP A 95 19.97 1.81 -4.22
N THR A 96 21.29 1.64 -4.41
CA THR A 96 22.20 2.76 -4.73
C THR A 96 21.92 3.41 -6.08
N ASN A 97 21.25 2.69 -6.98
CA ASN A 97 20.93 3.18 -8.32
C ASN A 97 19.63 3.98 -8.37
N PHE A 98 18.89 4.04 -7.25
CA PHE A 98 17.64 4.76 -7.17
C PHE A 98 17.84 6.21 -6.78
N TYR A 99 16.93 7.06 -7.25
CA TYR A 99 16.87 8.44 -6.81
C TYR A 99 16.07 8.58 -5.51
N PHE A 100 16.69 9.13 -4.47
CA PHE A 100 16.06 9.47 -3.19
C PHE A 100 15.98 10.99 -3.02
N LEU A 101 14.86 11.47 -2.50
CA LEU A 101 14.75 12.85 -2.07
C LEU A 101 15.44 13.04 -0.71
N PRO A 102 15.93 14.26 -0.41
CA PRO A 102 16.41 14.56 0.94
C PRO A 102 15.30 14.28 1.96
N ASP A 103 15.67 13.69 3.09
CA ASP A 103 14.78 13.31 4.20
C ASP A 103 13.67 12.27 3.87
N GLN A 104 13.82 11.50 2.79
CA GLN A 104 12.90 10.40 2.46
C GLN A 104 13.59 9.04 2.53
N LEU A 105 12.93 8.07 3.16
CA LEU A 105 13.43 6.69 3.30
C LEU A 105 13.18 5.84 2.04
N ASP A 106 12.17 6.20 1.24
CA ASP A 106 11.76 5.47 0.06
C ASP A 106 12.21 6.19 -1.22
N ALA A 107 12.60 5.40 -2.22
CA ALA A 107 12.99 5.90 -3.54
C ALA A 107 11.80 6.55 -4.26
N LEU A 108 12.10 7.59 -5.04
CA LEU A 108 11.12 8.39 -5.77
C LEU A 108 10.33 7.54 -6.77
N LEU A 109 9.00 7.60 -6.66
CA LEU A 109 8.10 6.99 -7.63
C LEU A 109 8.01 7.83 -8.91
N CYS A 110 7.82 7.14 -10.02
CA CYS A 110 7.67 7.72 -11.34
C CYS A 110 6.63 6.97 -12.18
N GLY A 111 6.23 7.58 -13.29
CA GLY A 111 5.45 6.90 -14.32
C GLY A 111 5.94 7.27 -15.71
N ASN A 112 5.52 6.49 -16.71
CA ASN A 112 5.87 6.73 -18.12
C ASN A 112 4.82 7.57 -18.86
N SER A 113 3.67 7.82 -18.23
CA SER A 113 2.59 8.63 -18.78
C SER A 113 2.96 10.12 -18.76
N SER A 114 2.48 10.91 -19.73
CA SER A 114 2.72 12.36 -19.80
C SER A 114 2.33 13.10 -18.53
N ASP A 115 1.29 12.62 -17.85
CA ASP A 115 0.66 13.26 -16.67
C ASP A 115 1.21 12.72 -15.34
N SER A 116 2.13 11.76 -15.39
CA SER A 116 2.74 11.12 -14.22
C SER A 116 4.02 11.85 -13.78
N GLY A 117 4.55 11.46 -12.60
CA GLY A 117 5.78 12.03 -12.07
C GLY A 117 6.98 11.66 -12.93
N ARG A 118 7.70 12.67 -13.42
CA ARG A 118 8.94 12.47 -14.18
C ARG A 118 10.15 12.34 -13.25
N CYS A 119 11.17 11.64 -13.76
CA CYS A 119 12.48 11.53 -13.13
C CYS A 119 13.38 12.72 -13.53
N PRO A 120 14.39 13.06 -12.71
CA PRO A 120 15.42 14.02 -13.09
C PRO A 120 16.29 13.51 -14.25
N GLU A 121 17.08 14.40 -14.87
CA GLU A 121 17.98 14.05 -15.95
C GLU A 121 19.00 12.97 -15.53
N GLY A 122 19.29 12.03 -16.44
CA GLY A 122 20.16 10.88 -16.15
C GLY A 122 19.47 9.74 -15.38
N TYR A 123 18.16 9.84 -15.14
CA TYR A 123 17.34 8.76 -14.56
C TYR A 123 16.19 8.41 -15.50
N THR A 124 15.92 7.12 -15.66
CA THR A 124 14.79 6.60 -16.42
C THR A 124 13.84 5.86 -15.48
N CYS A 125 12.54 5.99 -15.76
CA CYS A 125 11.51 5.32 -14.97
C CYS A 125 11.45 3.83 -15.33
N MET A 126 11.70 2.96 -14.35
CA MET A 126 11.66 1.51 -14.51
C MET A 126 10.94 0.85 -13.35
N LYS A 127 10.32 -0.30 -13.60
CA LYS A 127 9.72 -1.13 -12.54
C LYS A 127 10.84 -1.88 -11.82
N ALA A 128 11.23 -1.40 -10.65
CA ALA A 128 12.45 -1.80 -9.97
C ALA A 128 12.28 -1.74 -8.43
N GLY A 129 12.96 -2.63 -7.72
CA GLY A 129 12.96 -2.68 -6.26
C GLY A 129 11.62 -3.05 -5.60
N ARG A 130 11.53 -2.71 -4.31
CA ARG A 130 10.38 -3.01 -3.43
C ARG A 130 9.32 -1.92 -3.44
N ASN A 131 8.09 -2.29 -3.07
CA ASN A 131 7.01 -1.33 -2.86
C ASN A 131 7.30 -0.40 -1.65
N PRO A 132 6.72 0.82 -1.61
CA PRO A 132 6.91 1.78 -0.52
C PRO A 132 6.45 1.27 0.84
N ASN A 133 6.88 1.94 1.92
CA ASN A 133 6.52 1.64 3.31
C ASN A 133 6.78 0.17 3.68
N TYR A 134 8.03 -0.28 3.54
CA TYR A 134 8.45 -1.68 3.82
C TYR A 134 7.72 -2.75 2.99
N GLY A 135 7.12 -2.37 1.86
CA GLY A 135 6.37 -3.28 1.01
C GLY A 135 4.88 -3.36 1.33
N TYR A 136 4.40 -2.68 2.36
CA TYR A 136 2.99 -2.74 2.78
C TYR A 136 2.05 -1.93 1.90
N THR A 137 2.57 -0.95 1.15
CA THR A 137 1.75 -0.10 0.28
C THR A 137 1.83 -0.60 -1.17
N SER A 138 0.87 -1.42 -1.59
CA SER A 138 0.83 -1.98 -2.95
C SER A 138 -0.58 -2.32 -3.43
N PHE A 139 -0.74 -2.40 -4.76
CA PHE A 139 -1.94 -2.93 -5.43
C PHE A 139 -1.64 -4.23 -6.18
N ASP A 140 -0.57 -4.93 -5.79
CA ASP A 140 -0.05 -6.09 -6.54
C ASP A 140 -0.84 -7.38 -6.24
N SER A 141 -1.47 -7.46 -5.08
CA SER A 141 -2.31 -8.58 -4.67
C SER A 141 -3.61 -8.08 -4.06
N PHE A 142 -4.65 -8.92 -4.10
CA PHE A 142 -5.98 -8.55 -3.62
C PHE A 142 -5.96 -8.11 -2.14
N GLY A 143 -5.21 -8.81 -1.28
CA GLY A 143 -5.14 -8.47 0.15
C GLY A 143 -4.50 -7.10 0.41
N TRP A 144 -3.41 -6.77 -0.30
CA TRP A 144 -2.79 -5.45 -0.18
C TRP A 144 -3.64 -4.34 -0.78
N ALA A 145 -4.29 -4.59 -1.93
CA ALA A 145 -5.24 -3.66 -2.53
C ALA A 145 -6.45 -3.40 -1.61
N PHE A 146 -6.99 -4.45 -0.99
CA PHE A 146 -8.08 -4.34 -0.02
C PHE A 146 -7.66 -3.52 1.21
N LEU A 147 -6.47 -3.76 1.76
CA LEU A 147 -5.94 -2.97 2.88
C LEU A 147 -5.74 -1.50 2.49
N ALA A 148 -5.22 -1.23 1.29
CA ALA A 148 -5.03 0.12 0.77
C ALA A 148 -6.37 0.87 0.62
N LEU A 149 -7.42 0.19 0.14
CA LEU A 149 -8.76 0.78 0.03
C LEU A 149 -9.47 0.92 1.38
N PHE A 150 -9.29 -0.02 2.28
CA PHE A 150 -9.77 0.12 3.65
C PHE A 150 -9.18 1.37 4.31
N ARG A 151 -7.86 1.59 4.14
CA ARG A 151 -7.17 2.80 4.58
C ARG A 151 -7.74 4.08 3.93
N LEU A 152 -8.10 4.04 2.64
CA LEU A 152 -8.77 5.16 1.97
C LEU A 152 -10.16 5.43 2.53
N MET A 153 -10.94 4.38 2.82
CA MET A 153 -12.28 4.49 3.39
C MET A 153 -12.24 5.09 4.79
N THR A 154 -11.31 4.66 5.65
CA THR A 154 -11.15 5.20 7.00
C THR A 154 -10.43 6.55 7.05
N GLN A 155 -10.03 7.08 5.89
CA GLN A 155 -9.26 8.32 5.76
C GLN A 155 -7.98 8.32 6.63
N ASP A 156 -7.31 7.18 6.75
CA ASP A 156 -6.10 7.05 7.56
C ASP A 156 -4.84 7.31 6.71
N PHE A 157 -4.21 8.47 6.90
CA PHE A 157 -3.05 8.92 6.14
C PHE A 157 -3.26 8.77 4.61
N TRP A 158 -4.49 8.94 4.15
CA TRP A 158 -4.92 8.57 2.81
C TRP A 158 -4.28 9.46 1.73
N GLU A 159 -3.93 10.71 2.08
CA GLU A 159 -3.31 11.65 1.16
C GLU A 159 -1.96 11.14 0.64
N ASN A 160 -1.20 10.42 1.47
CA ASN A 160 0.08 9.86 1.07
C ASN A 160 -0.11 8.76 0.01
N LEU A 161 -1.03 7.81 0.23
CA LEU A 161 -1.34 6.77 -0.74
C LEU A 161 -1.85 7.38 -2.06
N TYR A 162 -2.72 8.39 -1.96
CA TYR A 162 -3.23 9.15 -3.09
C TYR A 162 -2.09 9.79 -3.91
N MET A 163 -1.20 10.54 -3.25
CA MET A 163 -0.06 11.20 -3.92
C MET A 163 0.88 10.20 -4.57
N LEU A 164 1.22 9.10 -3.89
CA LEU A 164 2.09 8.05 -4.43
C LEU A 164 1.49 7.41 -5.70
N THR A 165 0.18 7.11 -5.65
CA THR A 165 -0.51 6.44 -6.76
C THR A 165 -0.65 7.36 -7.97
N LEU A 166 -1.03 8.63 -7.77
CA LEU A 166 -1.11 9.60 -8.88
C LEU A 166 0.26 9.91 -9.47
N ARG A 167 1.31 9.94 -8.65
CA ARG A 167 2.68 10.14 -9.15
C ARG A 167 3.12 8.97 -10.03
N ALA A 168 2.77 7.73 -9.66
CA ALA A 168 3.17 6.54 -10.40
C ALA A 168 2.30 6.25 -11.64
N ALA A 169 0.98 6.39 -11.52
CA ALA A 169 0.02 6.04 -12.58
C ALA A 169 -0.32 7.24 -13.48
N GLY A 170 -0.40 8.44 -12.92
CA GLY A 170 -0.81 9.67 -13.60
C GLY A 170 -1.98 10.38 -12.90
N LYS A 171 -2.09 11.69 -13.13
CA LYS A 171 -3.09 12.56 -12.48
C LYS A 171 -4.55 12.24 -12.88
N THR A 172 -4.77 11.68 -14.08
CA THR A 172 -6.10 11.31 -14.59
C THR A 172 -6.83 10.33 -13.67
N TYR A 173 -6.08 9.47 -12.97
CA TYR A 173 -6.65 8.51 -12.01
C TYR A 173 -7.18 9.14 -10.72
N MET A 174 -7.13 10.48 -10.58
CA MET A 174 -7.81 11.20 -9.49
C MET A 174 -9.29 10.82 -9.40
N ILE A 175 -9.95 10.56 -10.54
CA ILE A 175 -11.37 10.17 -10.60
C ILE A 175 -11.64 8.90 -9.79
N PHE A 176 -10.74 7.91 -9.82
CA PHE A 176 -10.88 6.69 -9.04
C PHE A 176 -10.93 7.00 -7.53
N PHE A 177 -10.01 7.82 -7.04
CA PHE A 177 -9.96 8.19 -5.62
C PHE A 177 -11.18 9.04 -5.21
N VAL A 178 -11.64 9.95 -6.06
CA VAL A 178 -12.86 10.73 -5.80
C VAL A 178 -14.06 9.82 -5.65
N LEU A 179 -14.24 8.85 -6.54
CA LEU A 179 -15.35 7.89 -6.45
C LEU A 179 -15.26 7.02 -5.19
N VAL A 180 -14.08 6.50 -4.87
CA VAL A 180 -13.88 5.66 -3.67
C VAL A 180 -14.10 6.47 -2.40
N ILE A 181 -13.58 7.70 -2.30
CA ILE A 181 -13.76 8.55 -1.11
C ILE A 181 -15.22 8.97 -0.99
N PHE A 182 -15.87 9.33 -2.10
CA PHE A 182 -17.27 9.73 -2.07
C PHE A 182 -18.18 8.58 -1.63
N VAL A 183 -18.03 7.39 -2.23
CA VAL A 183 -18.82 6.22 -1.86
C VAL A 183 -18.45 5.71 -0.46
N GLY A 184 -17.15 5.66 -0.14
CA GLY A 184 -16.64 5.11 1.11
C GLY A 184 -16.87 6.00 2.33
N SER A 185 -16.91 7.32 2.18
CA SER A 185 -17.06 8.26 3.30
C SER A 185 -18.48 8.79 3.48
N PHE A 186 -19.29 8.90 2.40
CA PHE A 186 -20.64 9.46 2.50
C PHE A 186 -21.74 8.39 2.55
N TYR A 187 -21.53 7.21 1.95
CA TYR A 187 -22.56 6.18 1.86
C TYR A 187 -22.35 4.98 2.79
N LEU A 188 -21.14 4.82 3.33
CA LEU A 188 -20.74 3.73 4.22
C LEU A 188 -20.22 4.31 5.55
#